data_AF-A0A969WSV5-F1
#
_entry.id   AF-A0A969WSV5-F1
#
_cell.length_a   1.000
_cell.length_b   1.000
_cell.length_c   1.000
_cell.angle_alpha   90.00
_cell.angle_beta   90.00
_cell.angle_gamma   90.00
#
_symmetry.space_group_name_H-M   'P 1'
#
loop_
_entity.id
_entity.type
_entity.pdbx_description
1 polymer ?
#
loop_
_entity_poly.entity_id
_entity_poly.type
_entity_poly.pdbx_seq_one_letter_code
_entity_poly.pdbx_strand_id
1 'polypeptide(L)'
;MNGLLFLGWSVLGLFGLTLAYKLFGKMGLIGIIAGSVVMMNILVNKSVLIFGLGATSGNVFYSMMYLATDILSENYGGKEARKSIMIGFFISILTMIGAWVALAMTPAPWDIAHEPLSLILTPMFRIVLGSMVAFFVSNMIDTYTYQWLKKKFPNQLWIRNNGSTMSSQLVDSLLFATIALLDTMPFVAWLQVVLSTYLLKVIIAIIDTPFLYFVAKRVKTEEL
;
A
#
# COMPACT_ATOMS: atom_id res chain seq x y z
N MET A 1 14.15 10.18 -17.68
CA MET A 1 13.34 11.21 -16.99
C MET A 1 12.45 10.62 -15.90
N ASN A 2 11.51 9.72 -16.22
CA ASN A 2 10.58 9.14 -15.23
C ASN A 2 11.24 8.44 -14.03
N GLY A 3 12.34 7.70 -14.24
CA GLY A 3 13.06 7.06 -13.13
C GLY A 3 13.66 8.06 -12.14
N LEU A 4 14.18 9.20 -12.62
CA LEU A 4 14.69 10.27 -11.75
C LEU A 4 13.56 10.98 -11.01
N LEU A 5 12.42 11.22 -11.67
CA LEU A 5 11.22 11.77 -11.02
C LEU A 5 10.69 10.84 -9.94
N PHE A 6 10.66 9.53 -10.19
CA PHE A 6 10.27 8.53 -9.21
C PHE A 6 11.20 8.53 -8.00
N LEU A 7 12.52 8.50 -8.21
CA LEU A 7 13.49 8.53 -7.11
C LEU A 7 13.40 9.85 -6.32
N GLY A 8 13.35 10.98 -7.02
CA GLY A 8 13.22 12.30 -6.39
C GLY A 8 11.94 12.43 -5.57
N TRP A 9 10.81 11.97 -6.12
CA TRP A 9 9.53 11.98 -5.41
C TRP A 9 9.54 11.04 -4.20
N SER A 10 10.16 9.86 -4.31
CA SER A 10 10.34 8.96 -3.16
C SER A 10 11.15 9.61 -2.05
N VAL A 11 12.29 10.25 -2.37
CA VAL A 11 13.11 10.94 -1.38
C VAL A 11 12.34 12.09 -0.72
N LEU A 12 11.63 12.90 -1.51
CA LEU A 12 10.80 14.00 -1.00
C LEU A 12 9.66 13.49 -0.11
N GLY A 13 8.99 12.41 -0.51
CA GLY A 13 7.92 11.78 0.26
C GLY A 13 8.42 11.25 1.60
N LEU A 14 9.57 10.58 1.61
CA LEU A 14 10.21 10.10 2.83
C LEU A 14 10.63 11.26 3.75
N PHE A 15 11.21 12.32 3.19
CA PHE A 15 11.52 13.52 3.97
C PHE A 15 10.26 14.14 4.57
N GLY A 16 9.20 14.31 3.77
CA GLY A 16 7.89 14.81 4.21
C GLY A 16 7.28 13.97 5.32
N LEU A 17 7.37 12.64 5.24
CA LEU A 17 6.97 11.72 6.30
C LEU A 17 7.77 11.96 7.59
N THR A 18 9.10 12.04 7.51
CA THR A 18 9.92 12.28 8.71
C THR A 18 9.63 13.64 9.35
N LEU A 19 9.37 14.66 8.52
CA LEU A 19 8.97 15.99 8.99
C LEU A 19 7.59 15.94 9.66
N ALA A 20 6.61 15.27 9.05
CA ALA A 20 5.29 15.09 9.63
C ALA A 20 5.36 14.35 10.97
N TYR A 21 6.24 13.36 11.09
CA TYR A 21 6.48 12.67 12.35
C TYR A 21 7.11 13.59 13.40
N LYS A 22 8.11 14.40 13.04
CA LYS A 22 8.73 15.36 13.96
C LYS A 22 7.76 16.44 14.45
N LEU A 23 6.88 16.93 13.57
CA LEU A 23 5.95 18.01 13.89
C LEU A 23 4.68 17.53 14.61
N PHE A 24 4.14 16.37 14.21
CA PHE A 24 2.81 15.92 14.64
C PHE A 24 2.82 14.54 15.33
N GLY A 25 3.99 13.92 15.48
CA GLY A 25 4.14 12.61 16.13
C GLY A 25 3.28 11.53 15.49
N LYS A 26 2.64 10.72 16.34
CA LYS A 26 1.72 9.64 15.94
C LYS A 26 0.63 10.10 14.97
N MET A 27 0.03 11.27 15.21
CA MET A 27 -1.06 11.79 14.38
C MET A 27 -0.58 12.13 12.96
N GLY A 28 0.66 12.61 12.83
CA GLY A 28 1.29 12.85 11.53
C GLY A 28 1.42 11.57 10.71
N LEU A 29 1.85 10.48 11.33
CA LEU A 29 1.97 9.18 10.68
C LEU A 29 0.62 8.63 10.23
N ILE A 30 -0.42 8.72 11.08
CA ILE A 30 -1.78 8.31 10.72
C ILE A 30 -2.30 9.14 9.54
N GLY A 31 -2.04 10.45 9.54
CA GLY A 31 -2.40 11.36 8.45
C GLY A 31 -1.69 11.01 7.14
N ILE A 32 -0.39 10.69 7.18
CA ILE A 32 0.38 10.25 6.01
C ILE A 32 -0.17 8.94 5.46
N ILE A 33 -0.50 7.96 6.32
CA ILE A 33 -1.12 6.70 5.90
C ILE A 33 -2.44 6.98 5.20
N ALA A 34 -3.36 7.69 5.85
CA ALA A 34 -4.66 8.02 5.28
C ALA A 34 -4.57 8.77 3.94
N GLY A 35 -3.76 9.82 3.89
CA GLY A 35 -3.55 10.62 2.69
C GLY A 35 -2.90 9.80 1.55
N SER A 36 -1.94 8.94 1.89
CA SER A 36 -1.30 8.05 0.91
C SER A 36 -2.30 7.09 0.29
N VAL A 37 -3.21 6.49 1.07
CA VAL A 37 -4.23 5.59 0.52
C VAL A 37 -5.14 6.31 -0.46
N VAL A 38 -5.62 7.52 -0.12
CA VAL A 38 -6.46 8.32 -1.04
C VAL A 38 -5.69 8.67 -2.32
N MET A 39 -4.45 9.12 -2.19
CA MET A 39 -3.62 9.47 -3.36
C MET A 39 -3.32 8.26 -4.23
N MET A 40 -3.08 7.08 -3.64
CA MET A 40 -2.88 5.83 -4.39
C MET A 40 -4.13 5.46 -5.18
N ASN A 41 -5.32 5.57 -4.60
CA ASN A 41 -6.58 5.25 -5.30
C ASN A 41 -6.79 6.09 -6.55
N ILE A 42 -6.31 7.34 -6.55
CA ILE A 42 -6.39 8.25 -7.70
C ILE A 42 -5.27 7.93 -8.71
N LEU A 43 -4.03 7.85 -8.22
CA LEU A 43 -2.81 7.77 -9.04
C LEU A 43 -2.54 6.39 -9.63
N VAL A 44 -3.23 5.34 -9.16
CA VAL A 44 -3.14 4.01 -9.76
C VAL A 44 -3.64 4.00 -11.21
N ASN A 45 -4.58 4.86 -11.55
CA ASN A 45 -5.11 5.01 -12.92
C ASN A 45 -4.07 5.56 -13.90
N LYS A 46 -2.95 6.11 -13.40
CA LYS A 46 -1.87 6.65 -14.21
C LYS A 46 -0.70 5.67 -14.26
N SER A 47 -0.65 4.92 -15.36
CA SER A 47 0.47 4.05 -15.70
C SER A 47 1.68 4.86 -16.16
N VAL A 48 2.86 4.44 -15.74
CA VAL A 48 4.15 5.07 -16.05
C VAL A 48 5.21 4.01 -16.31
N LEU A 49 6.22 4.36 -17.12
CA LEU A 49 7.42 3.55 -17.29
C LEU A 49 8.49 4.01 -16.30
N ILE A 50 8.86 3.14 -15.37
CA ILE A 50 9.93 3.37 -14.38
C ILE A 50 11.07 2.42 -14.73
N PHE A 51 12.22 2.97 -15.15
CA PHE A 51 13.38 2.19 -15.61
C PHE A 51 13.06 1.15 -16.70
N GLY A 52 12.07 1.42 -17.55
CA GLY A 52 11.63 0.52 -18.63
C GLY A 52 10.58 -0.51 -18.23
N LEU A 53 10.17 -0.56 -16.96
CA LEU A 53 9.10 -1.43 -16.46
C LEU A 53 7.79 -0.65 -16.29
N GLY A 54 6.68 -1.23 -16.75
CA GLY A 54 5.33 -0.73 -16.49
C GLY A 54 5.00 -0.77 -14.99
N ALA A 55 4.62 0.39 -14.45
CA ALA A 55 4.25 0.58 -13.06
C ALA A 55 3.14 1.63 -12.95
N THR A 56 2.62 1.85 -11.74
CA THR A 56 1.66 2.91 -11.47
C THR A 56 2.32 4.08 -10.76
N SER A 57 1.82 5.30 -10.98
CA SER A 57 2.36 6.48 -10.30
C SER A 57 2.07 6.51 -8.79
N GLY A 58 1.18 5.63 -8.30
CA GLY A 58 0.88 5.45 -6.88
C GLY A 58 1.99 4.76 -6.07
N ASN A 59 2.95 4.08 -6.71
CA ASN A 59 3.96 3.29 -6.03
C ASN A 59 4.82 4.07 -5.01
N VAL A 60 4.97 5.39 -5.17
CA VAL A 60 5.72 6.20 -4.18
C VAL A 60 4.95 6.39 -2.87
N PHE A 61 3.65 6.64 -2.96
CA PHE A 61 2.78 6.76 -1.78
C PHE A 61 2.69 5.43 -1.02
N TYR A 62 2.82 4.31 -1.75
CA TYR A 62 2.94 2.99 -1.14
C TYR A 62 4.17 2.92 -0.21
N SER A 63 5.35 3.33 -0.67
CA SER A 63 6.56 3.34 0.15
C SER A 63 6.42 4.25 1.38
N MET A 64 5.77 5.41 1.24
CA MET A 64 5.49 6.30 2.38
C MET A 64 4.53 5.65 3.39
N MET A 65 3.45 5.03 2.91
CA MET A 65 2.47 4.36 3.76
C MET A 65 3.10 3.22 4.56
N TYR A 66 3.93 2.39 3.91
CA TYR A 66 4.60 1.27 4.58
C TYR A 66 5.55 1.76 5.66
N LEU A 67 6.47 2.68 5.33
CA LEU A 67 7.39 3.21 6.33
C LEU A 67 6.65 3.88 7.50
N ALA A 68 5.58 4.63 7.23
CA ALA A 68 4.78 5.24 8.28
C ALA A 68 4.15 4.19 9.20
N THR A 69 3.66 3.10 8.62
CA THR A 69 3.05 1.97 9.36
C THR A 69 4.10 1.24 10.19
N ASP A 70 5.31 1.03 9.66
CA ASP A 70 6.40 0.36 10.37
C ASP A 70 6.88 1.18 11.57
N ILE A 71 7.08 2.49 11.39
CA ILE A 71 7.39 3.41 12.49
C ILE A 71 6.29 3.38 13.55
N LEU A 72 5.03 3.30 13.12
CA LEU A 72 3.89 3.27 14.04
C LEU A 72 3.81 1.95 14.82
N SER A 73 4.10 0.83 14.15
CA SER A 73 4.18 -0.49 14.77
C SER A 73 5.32 -0.56 15.80
N GLU A 74 6.48 0.02 15.48
CA GLU A 74 7.65 0.03 16.34
C GLU A 74 7.47 0.93 17.56
N ASN A 75 7.03 2.18 17.36
CA ASN A 75 7.00 3.17 18.43
C ASN A 75 5.70 3.17 19.24
N TYR A 76 4.60 2.65 18.67
CA TYR A 76 3.27 2.68 19.29
C TYR A 76 2.57 1.32 19.31
N GLY A 77 3.23 0.26 18.82
CA GLY A 77 2.74 -1.11 18.85
C GLY A 77 1.86 -1.48 17.65
N GLY A 78 1.82 -2.79 17.33
CA GLY A 78 1.09 -3.32 16.19
C GLY A 78 -0.43 -3.08 16.22
N LYS A 79 -1.04 -2.86 17.39
CA LYS A 79 -2.46 -2.48 17.50
C LYS A 79 -2.72 -1.12 16.86
N GLU A 80 -1.83 -0.16 17.08
CA GLU A 80 -1.97 1.18 16.52
C GLU A 80 -1.69 1.19 15.02
N ALA A 81 -0.72 0.41 14.54
CA ALA A 81 -0.45 0.25 13.11
C ALA A 81 -1.64 -0.36 12.36
N ARG A 82 -2.30 -1.38 12.94
CA ARG A 82 -3.53 -1.94 12.38
C ARG A 82 -4.66 -0.91 12.36
N LYS A 83 -4.80 -0.13 13.44
CA LYS A 83 -5.80 0.93 13.53
C LYS A 83 -5.58 2.00 12.46
N SER A 84 -4.34 2.41 12.18
CA SER A 84 -4.06 3.40 11.14
C SER A 84 -4.39 2.90 9.73
N ILE A 85 -4.14 1.62 9.44
CA ILE A 85 -4.55 0.98 8.18
C ILE A 85 -6.09 0.97 8.07
N MET A 86 -6.79 0.57 9.14
CA MET A 86 -8.26 0.58 9.16
C MET A 86 -8.85 1.98 8.96
N ILE A 87 -8.23 3.02 9.54
CA ILE A 87 -8.60 4.41 9.29
C ILE A 87 -8.41 4.76 7.80
N GLY A 88 -7.31 4.33 7.18
CA GLY A 88 -7.07 4.51 5.75
C GLY A 88 -8.13 3.87 4.87
N PHE A 89 -8.55 2.63 5.19
CA PHE A 89 -9.65 1.96 4.48
C PHE A 89 -10.99 2.67 4.68
N PHE A 90 -11.31 3.08 5.91
CA PHE A 90 -12.53 3.81 6.19
C PHE A 90 -12.59 5.13 5.40
N ILE A 91 -11.49 5.90 5.39
CA ILE A 91 -11.38 7.15 4.62
C ILE A 91 -11.49 6.87 3.11
N SER A 92 -10.94 5.76 2.63
CA SER A 92 -11.05 5.38 1.21
C SER A 92 -12.49 5.08 0.80
N ILE A 93 -13.25 4.38 1.65
CA ILE A 93 -14.68 4.14 1.43
C ILE A 93 -15.45 5.45 1.43
N LEU A 94 -15.21 6.34 2.39
CA LEU A 94 -15.85 7.65 2.42
C LEU A 94 -15.52 8.48 1.17
N THR A 95 -14.26 8.46 0.74
CA THR A 95 -13.83 9.18 -0.47
C THR A 95 -14.48 8.59 -1.72
N MET A 96 -14.58 7.27 -1.82
CA MET A 96 -15.27 6.58 -2.91
C MET A 96 -16.77 6.93 -2.95
N ILE A 97 -17.45 6.93 -1.80
CA ILE A 97 -18.87 7.32 -1.72
C ILE A 97 -19.03 8.79 -2.12
N GLY A 98 -18.18 9.69 -1.60
CA GLY A 98 -18.19 11.10 -1.96
C GLY A 98 -17.96 11.34 -3.45
N ALA A 99 -17.01 10.61 -4.04
CA ALA A 99 -16.76 10.63 -5.48
C ALA A 99 -17.97 10.14 -6.29
N TRP A 100 -18.60 9.04 -5.88
CA TRP A 100 -19.80 8.51 -6.53
C TRP A 100 -20.97 9.50 -6.47
N VAL A 101 -21.21 10.11 -5.30
CA VAL A 101 -22.24 11.15 -5.14
C VAL A 101 -21.93 12.35 -6.03
N ALA A 102 -20.69 12.83 -6.05
CA ALA A 102 -20.29 13.98 -6.87
C ALA A 102 -20.49 13.73 -8.37
N LEU A 103 -20.18 12.53 -8.86
CA LEU A 103 -20.41 12.16 -10.26
C LEU A 103 -21.89 11.96 -10.61
N ALA A 104 -22.74 11.62 -9.64
CA ALA A 104 -24.18 11.48 -9.85
C ALA A 104 -24.92 12.82 -9.96
N MET A 105 -24.31 13.93 -9.56
CA MET A 105 -24.90 15.26 -9.66
C MET A 105 -24.87 15.77 -11.11
N THR A 106 -25.95 16.42 -11.54
CA THR A 106 -26.00 17.05 -12.86
C THR A 106 -24.97 18.18 -12.95
N PRO A 107 -24.03 18.16 -13.92
CA PRO A 107 -23.06 19.23 -14.07
C PRO A 107 -23.72 20.54 -14.52
N ALA A 108 -23.16 21.67 -14.08
CA ALA A 108 -23.59 22.98 -14.56
C ALA A 108 -23.17 23.20 -16.02
N PRO A 109 -23.84 24.09 -16.79
CA PRO A 109 -23.50 24.33 -18.20
C PRO A 109 -22.07 24.82 -18.48
N TRP A 110 -21.39 25.39 -17.47
CA TRP A 110 -20.01 25.87 -17.54
C TRP A 110 -19.00 24.93 -16.86
N ASP A 111 -19.45 23.75 -16.44
CA ASP A 111 -18.57 22.77 -15.81
C ASP A 111 -17.55 22.22 -16.83
N ILE A 112 -16.29 22.18 -16.42
CA ILE A 112 -15.17 21.61 -17.20
C ILE A 112 -14.55 20.38 -16.52
N ALA A 113 -15.04 20.00 -15.34
CA ALA A 113 -14.41 19.05 -14.44
C ALA A 113 -15.07 17.67 -14.50
N HIS A 114 -16.35 17.58 -14.85
CA HIS A 114 -17.15 16.36 -14.80
C HIS A 114 -16.53 15.23 -15.63
N GLU A 115 -16.19 15.49 -16.89
CA GLU A 115 -15.58 14.46 -17.77
C GLU A 115 -14.21 13.98 -17.27
N PRO A 116 -13.23 14.86 -16.96
CA PRO A 116 -11.96 14.42 -16.37
C PRO A 116 -12.12 13.69 -15.04
N LEU A 117 -13.02 14.15 -14.17
CA LEU A 117 -13.27 13.52 -12.88
C LEU A 117 -13.93 12.16 -13.06
N SER A 118 -14.88 12.01 -13.98
CA SER A 118 -15.54 10.75 -14.28
C SER A 118 -14.54 9.68 -14.71
N LEU A 119 -13.56 10.05 -15.55
CA LEU A 119 -12.49 9.15 -15.98
C LEU A 119 -11.63 8.64 -14.81
N ILE A 120 -11.32 9.52 -13.85
CA ILE A 120 -10.40 9.21 -12.74
C ILE A 120 -11.12 8.53 -11.57
N LEU A 121 -12.34 8.97 -11.27
CA LEU A 121 -13.07 8.60 -10.06
C LEU A 121 -14.00 7.40 -10.25
N THR A 122 -14.52 7.15 -11.46
CA THR A 122 -15.36 5.96 -11.72
C THR A 122 -14.64 4.64 -11.37
N PRO A 123 -13.34 4.45 -11.70
CA PRO A 123 -12.60 3.25 -11.30
C PRO A 123 -12.39 3.10 -9.78
N MET A 124 -12.60 4.14 -8.97
CA MET A 124 -12.32 4.08 -7.53
C MET A 124 -13.08 2.96 -6.83
N PHE A 125 -14.30 2.64 -7.29
CA PHE A 125 -15.08 1.54 -6.71
C PHE A 125 -14.33 0.20 -6.78
N ARG A 126 -13.88 -0.20 -7.97
CA ARG A 126 -13.13 -1.46 -8.13
C ARG A 126 -11.76 -1.41 -7.49
N ILE A 127 -11.11 -0.24 -7.42
CA ILE A 127 -9.80 -0.06 -6.78
C ILE A 127 -9.91 -0.26 -5.26
N VAL A 128 -10.90 0.38 -4.62
CA VAL A 128 -11.14 0.23 -3.19
C VAL A 128 -11.57 -1.21 -2.87
N LEU A 129 -12.50 -1.76 -3.65
CA LEU A 129 -12.94 -3.16 -3.48
C LEU A 129 -11.77 -4.14 -3.64
N GLY A 130 -10.96 -3.99 -4.69
CA GLY A 130 -9.77 -4.80 -4.94
C GLY A 130 -8.76 -4.70 -3.81
N SER A 131 -8.52 -3.50 -3.28
CA SER A 131 -7.60 -3.28 -2.15
C SER A 131 -8.08 -3.98 -0.89
N MET A 132 -9.37 -3.91 -0.58
CA MET A 132 -9.94 -4.56 0.59
C MET A 132 -9.88 -6.09 0.46
N VAL A 133 -10.31 -6.64 -0.67
CA VAL A 133 -10.27 -8.10 -0.91
C VAL A 133 -8.84 -8.62 -0.87
N ALA A 134 -7.92 -7.95 -1.57
CA ALA A 134 -6.50 -8.30 -1.56
C ALA A 134 -5.94 -8.28 -0.14
N PHE A 135 -6.20 -7.22 0.62
CA PHE A 135 -5.75 -7.08 2.00
C PHE A 135 -6.28 -8.19 2.91
N PHE A 136 -7.60 -8.48 2.89
CA PHE A 136 -8.17 -9.50 3.76
C PHE A 136 -7.61 -10.89 3.46
N VAL A 137 -7.58 -11.27 2.18
CA VAL A 137 -7.07 -12.58 1.75
C VAL A 137 -5.57 -12.69 2.03
N SER A 138 -4.79 -11.67 1.72
CA SER A 138 -3.34 -11.67 1.94
C SER A 138 -3.00 -11.75 3.43
N ASN A 139 -3.72 -11.05 4.31
CA ASN A 139 -3.53 -11.16 5.76
C ASN A 139 -3.83 -12.56 6.30
N MET A 140 -4.89 -13.22 5.80
CA MET A 140 -5.19 -14.60 6.19
C MET A 140 -4.06 -15.56 5.77
N ILE A 141 -3.53 -15.38 4.56
CA ILE A 141 -2.41 -16.19 4.04
C ILE A 141 -1.13 -15.91 4.81
N ASP A 142 -0.83 -14.65 5.14
CA ASP A 142 0.36 -14.29 5.92
C ASP A 142 0.33 -14.97 7.29
N THR A 143 -0.76 -14.79 8.03
CA THR A 143 -0.90 -15.37 9.38
C THR A 143 -0.83 -16.89 9.37
N TYR A 144 -1.50 -17.56 8.43
CA TYR A 144 -1.46 -19.01 8.30
C TYR A 144 -0.05 -19.50 7.93
N THR A 145 0.57 -18.89 6.93
CA THR A 145 1.91 -19.26 6.44
C THR A 145 2.96 -19.03 7.53
N TYR A 146 2.87 -17.91 8.26
CA TYR A 146 3.77 -17.61 9.38
C TYR A 146 3.67 -18.67 10.47
N GLN A 147 2.46 -19.06 10.89
CA GLN A 147 2.27 -20.10 11.92
C GLN A 147 2.78 -21.47 11.44
N TRP A 148 2.55 -21.81 10.17
CA TRP A 148 3.06 -23.05 9.58
C TRP A 148 4.59 -23.06 9.53
N LEU A 149 5.22 -21.98 9.06
CA LEU A 149 6.67 -21.82 9.05
C LEU A 149 7.25 -21.78 10.48
N LYS A 150 6.52 -21.23 11.45
CA LYS A 150 6.92 -21.24 12.87
C LYS A 150 7.05 -22.64 13.43
N LYS A 151 6.17 -23.57 13.03
CA LYS A 151 6.24 -24.99 13.42
C LYS A 151 7.42 -25.72 12.75
N LYS A 152 7.69 -25.41 11.47
CA LYS A 152 8.72 -26.11 10.67
C LYS A 152 10.15 -25.57 10.89
N PHE A 153 10.29 -24.27 11.11
CA PHE A 153 11.57 -23.57 11.23
C PHE A 153 11.61 -22.65 12.48
N PRO A 154 11.50 -23.21 13.70
CA PRO A 154 11.31 -22.44 14.93
C PRO A 154 12.44 -21.46 15.28
N ASN A 155 13.66 -21.73 14.80
CA ASN A 155 14.84 -20.92 15.10
C ASN A 155 15.18 -19.89 14.00
N GLN A 156 14.55 -19.98 12.83
CA GLN A 156 14.88 -19.15 11.67
C GLN A 156 13.81 -18.07 11.47
N LEU A 157 13.94 -16.95 12.20
CA LEU A 157 13.02 -15.83 12.13
C LEU A 157 12.90 -15.24 10.71
N TRP A 158 14.02 -15.15 9.98
CA TRP A 158 14.04 -14.66 8.60
C TRP A 158 13.17 -15.49 7.66
N ILE A 159 13.19 -16.84 7.77
CA ILE A 159 12.39 -17.73 6.91
C ILE A 159 10.91 -17.51 7.16
N ARG A 160 10.53 -17.42 8.44
CA ARG A 160 9.12 -17.27 8.84
C ARG A 160 8.55 -15.93 8.37
N ASN A 161 9.30 -14.85 8.59
CA ASN A 161 8.88 -13.50 8.23
C ASN A 161 8.86 -13.29 6.71
N ASN A 162 9.97 -13.53 6.02
CA ASN A 162 10.04 -13.33 4.58
C ASN A 162 9.17 -14.33 3.83
N GLY A 163 9.13 -15.59 4.28
CA GLY A 163 8.31 -16.61 3.64
C GLY A 163 6.82 -16.28 3.68
N SER A 164 6.31 -15.80 4.82
CA SER A 164 4.90 -15.39 4.94
C SER A 164 4.61 -14.08 4.20
N THR A 165 5.51 -13.11 4.27
CA THR A 165 5.34 -11.83 3.60
C THR A 165 5.41 -11.98 2.08
N MET A 166 6.41 -12.70 1.55
CA MET A 166 6.56 -12.88 0.11
C MET A 166 5.39 -13.69 -0.49
N SER A 167 4.83 -14.67 0.22
CA SER A 167 3.68 -15.44 -0.26
C SER A 167 2.39 -14.61 -0.21
N SER A 168 2.14 -13.91 0.89
CA SER A 168 0.95 -13.06 1.05
C SER A 168 0.95 -11.88 0.09
N GLN A 169 2.10 -11.21 -0.09
CA GLN A 169 2.22 -10.06 -1.00
C GLN A 169 2.09 -10.46 -2.48
N LEU A 170 2.41 -11.70 -2.85
CA LEU A 170 2.15 -12.20 -4.20
C LEU A 170 0.64 -12.31 -4.45
N VAL A 171 -0.09 -12.90 -3.51
CA VAL A 171 -1.55 -13.04 -3.61
C VAL A 171 -2.23 -11.67 -3.55
N ASP A 172 -1.75 -10.78 -2.69
CA ASP A 172 -2.21 -9.39 -2.62
C ASP A 172 -2.09 -8.69 -3.97
N SER A 173 -0.89 -8.72 -4.56
CA SER A 173 -0.60 -8.04 -5.84
C SER A 173 -1.43 -8.63 -6.99
N LEU A 174 -1.59 -9.95 -7.02
CA LEU A 174 -2.42 -10.63 -8.02
C LEU A 174 -3.90 -10.27 -7.87
N LEU A 175 -4.46 -10.39 -6.66
CA LEU A 175 -5.88 -10.09 -6.42
C LEU A 175 -6.18 -8.61 -6.70
N PHE A 176 -5.35 -7.71 -6.19
CA PHE A 176 -5.51 -6.27 -6.42
C PHE A 176 -5.47 -5.95 -7.90
N ALA A 177 -4.40 -6.33 -8.61
CA ALA A 177 -4.26 -6.01 -10.03
C ALA A 177 -5.35 -6.68 -10.88
N THR A 178 -5.81 -7.88 -10.51
CA THR A 178 -6.90 -8.56 -11.22
C THR A 178 -8.20 -7.78 -11.09
N ILE A 179 -8.60 -7.46 -9.85
CA ILE A 179 -9.88 -6.80 -9.57
C ILE A 179 -9.87 -5.33 -10.04
N ALA A 180 -8.75 -4.64 -9.86
CA ALA A 180 -8.67 -3.20 -10.13
C ALA A 180 -8.29 -2.86 -11.57
N LEU A 181 -7.54 -3.73 -12.28
CA LEU A 181 -6.82 -3.33 -13.49
C LEU A 181 -6.87 -4.30 -14.68
N LEU A 182 -7.34 -5.55 -14.54
CA LEU A 182 -7.20 -6.57 -15.59
C LEU A 182 -7.81 -6.17 -16.94
N ASP A 183 -8.99 -5.54 -16.92
CA ASP A 183 -9.74 -5.12 -18.10
C ASP A 183 -9.36 -3.72 -18.61
N THR A 184 -8.42 -3.05 -17.94
CA THR A 184 -8.07 -1.64 -18.20
C THR A 184 -6.86 -1.45 -19.09
N MET A 185 -6.07 -2.51 -19.30
CA MET A 185 -4.79 -2.44 -19.98
C MET A 185 -4.45 -3.77 -20.65
N PRO A 186 -3.54 -3.78 -21.63
CA PRO A 186 -3.08 -5.03 -22.26
C PRO A 186 -2.51 -6.01 -21.23
N PHE A 187 -2.71 -7.32 -21.45
CA PHE A 187 -2.24 -8.38 -20.53
C PHE A 187 -0.75 -8.28 -20.18
N VAL A 188 0.10 -7.93 -21.14
CA VAL A 188 1.55 -7.74 -20.92
C VAL A 188 1.81 -6.57 -19.97
N ALA A 189 1.08 -5.46 -20.11
CA ALA A 189 1.21 -4.31 -19.21
C ALA A 189 0.69 -4.65 -17.81
N TRP A 190 -0.44 -5.37 -17.72
CA TRP A 190 -0.97 -5.88 -16.45
C TRP A 190 0.05 -6.76 -15.73
N LEU A 191 0.69 -7.70 -16.45
CA LEU A 191 1.71 -8.58 -15.88
C LEU A 191 2.93 -7.78 -15.39
N GLN A 192 3.35 -6.74 -16.13
CA GLN A 192 4.42 -5.85 -15.68
C GLN A 192 4.05 -5.09 -14.40
N VAL A 193 2.79 -4.63 -14.26
CA VAL A 193 2.31 -3.95 -13.05
C VAL A 193 2.27 -4.90 -11.86
N VAL A 194 1.77 -6.13 -12.04
CA VAL A 194 1.79 -7.16 -11.00
C VAL A 194 3.21 -7.43 -10.53
N LEU A 195 4.12 -7.70 -11.47
CA LEU A 195 5.51 -8.05 -11.17
C LEU A 195 6.26 -6.88 -10.54
N SER A 196 6.12 -5.66 -11.07
CA SER A 196 6.80 -4.48 -10.54
C SER A 196 6.32 -4.13 -9.13
N THR A 197 5.02 -4.21 -8.88
CA THR A 197 4.43 -3.97 -7.56
C THR A 197 4.86 -5.04 -6.56
N TYR A 198 4.82 -6.31 -6.98
CA TYR A 198 5.28 -7.43 -6.15
C TYR A 198 6.77 -7.33 -5.81
N LEU A 199 7.63 -7.07 -6.80
CA LEU A 199 9.06 -6.94 -6.59
C LEU A 199 9.38 -5.79 -5.62
N LEU A 200 8.68 -4.66 -5.74
CA LEU A 200 8.85 -3.54 -4.81
C LEU A 200 8.50 -3.96 -3.37
N LYS A 201 7.39 -4.70 -3.17
CA LYS A 201 6.98 -5.24 -1.86
C LYS A 201 8.00 -6.22 -1.29
N VAL A 202 8.54 -7.10 -2.14
CA VAL A 202 9.57 -8.08 -1.75
C VAL A 202 10.87 -7.39 -1.33
N ILE A 203 11.32 -6.39 -2.10
CA ILE A 203 12.53 -5.62 -1.77
C ILE A 203 12.36 -4.92 -0.42
N ILE A 204 11.21 -4.28 -0.18
CA ILE A 204 10.88 -3.65 1.10
C ILE A 204 10.93 -4.69 2.23
N ALA A 205 10.24 -5.82 2.10
CA ALA A 205 10.22 -6.87 3.12
C ALA A 205 11.62 -7.43 3.48
N ILE A 206 12.51 -7.57 2.48
CA ILE A 206 13.90 -7.99 2.70
C ILE A 206 14.67 -6.91 3.46
N ILE A 207 14.51 -5.64 3.09
CA ILE A 207 15.17 -4.50 3.77
C ILE A 207 14.67 -4.36 5.21
N ASP A 208 13.39 -4.64 5.47
CA ASP A 208 12.79 -4.55 6.80
C ASP A 208 13.25 -5.68 7.73
N THR A 209 13.63 -6.84 7.17
CA THR A 209 14.01 -8.02 7.95
C THR A 209 15.18 -7.77 8.93
N PRO A 210 16.31 -7.15 8.54
CA PRO A 210 17.36 -6.73 9.47
C PRO A 210 16.86 -5.92 10.66
N PHE A 211 15.96 -4.96 10.43
CA PHE A 211 15.37 -4.13 11.49
C PHE A 211 14.57 -4.99 12.47
N LEU A 212 13.77 -5.92 11.95
CA LEU A 212 12.99 -6.87 12.74
C LEU A 212 13.86 -7.72 13.70
N TYR A 213 15.08 -8.08 13.29
CA TYR A 213 16.03 -8.78 14.17
C TYR A 213 16.55 -7.92 15.35
N PHE A 214 16.68 -6.61 15.17
CA PHE A 214 17.07 -5.70 16.24
C PHE A 214 15.96 -5.53 17.28
N VAL A 215 14.70 -5.51 16.82
CA VAL A 215 13.50 -5.33 17.65
C VAL A 215 13.13 -6.63 18.36
N ALA A 216 13.15 -7.77 17.67
CA ALA A 216 12.81 -9.07 18.25
C ALA A 216 13.77 -9.48 19.40
N LYS A 217 14.99 -8.94 19.45
CA LYS A 217 15.89 -9.11 20.60
C LYS A 217 15.41 -8.37 21.85
N ARG A 218 14.63 -7.29 21.71
CA ARG A 218 14.10 -6.50 22.83
C ARG A 218 12.75 -7.03 23.35
N VAL A 219 11.96 -7.71 22.53
CA VAL A 219 10.60 -8.19 22.88
C VAL A 219 10.62 -9.60 23.51
N LYS A 220 11.77 -10.15 23.88
CA LYS A 220 11.88 -11.55 24.35
C LYS A 220 11.45 -11.81 25.80
N THR A 221 10.62 -10.96 26.40
CA THR A 221 10.15 -11.17 27.78
C THR A 221 8.77 -10.56 28.00
N GLU A 222 7.77 -10.91 27.21
CA GLU A 222 6.35 -10.75 27.58
C GLU A 222 5.50 -11.42 26.49
N GLU A 223 5.25 -12.71 26.63
CA GLU A 223 4.07 -13.44 26.14
C GLU A 223 4.28 -14.93 26.47
N LEU A 224 3.83 -15.31 27.67
CA LEU A 224 3.42 -16.66 28.06
C LEU A 224 1.92 -16.78 27.83
#